data_AF-A0A452YZW8-F1
#
_entry.id   AF-A0A452YZW8-F1
#
_cell.length_a   1.000
_cell.length_b   1.000
_cell.length_c   1.000
_cell.angle_alpha   90.00
_cell.angle_beta   90.00
_cell.angle_gamma   90.00
#
_symmetry.space_group_name_H-M   'P 1'
#
loop_
_entity.id
_entity.type
_entity.pdbx_description
1 polymer ?
#
loop_
_entity_poly.entity_id
_entity_poly.type
_entity_poly.pdbx_seq_one_letter_code
_entity_poly.pdbx_strand_id
1 'polypeptide(L)'
;MPPKWSLGYHQCRWSYDSSEKVLKVVRTFREKGIPCDVIWMDIDYMDGFRCFTFDSNRFPDPKSMADDLHSIGCKSIWMLDPGIKKEKGYFVYESGSETDVWIKKADDSPFIGEVWPGDCVFPDFTCERTRTWWASLVKDFVSNGVDGIWNDMNEPAVFKVYGMLMARSTYEGMAMSNTDKRPFVLTRAGFIGSQRGQPLSGPDIGGFAGNATPKLFGRWMGVGALFPFSRGHSETGSIDHEPWSFGEECEEVCRLALLRRYRLLPHIYTLFYLSHKKGAPVAAPLFFADSQDPELRKIETSFLLGPLLICASTSPEKGAHECAHKLPKGVWSRFDFGDSHPDLPVMYLQGGAILPVGLPIKHVGEASLEDDLSLIVSLDENGKAEGVLFEDAGDGYGFTQENYLLTYYVAQVHSSVVSVKVLKTEGSWNRPKRNLNISILLGGGAMISSHGVDGEELHITMPSGSEVSNLVATSELELK
;
A
#
# COMPACT_ATOMS: atom_id res chain seq x y z
N MET A 1 2.87 -12.25 -3.61
CA MET A 1 1.91 -11.58 -2.73
C MET A 1 2.67 -10.92 -1.60
N PRO A 2 2.49 -9.62 -1.35
CA PRO A 2 2.95 -9.00 -0.11
C PRO A 2 2.10 -9.48 1.09
N PRO A 3 2.57 -9.31 2.34
CA PRO A 3 1.68 -9.39 3.49
C PRO A 3 0.54 -8.36 3.37
N LYS A 4 -0.69 -8.72 3.77
CA LYS A 4 -1.86 -7.85 3.65
C LYS A 4 -1.72 -6.57 4.48
N TRP A 5 -1.09 -6.63 5.66
CA TRP A 5 -0.80 -5.46 6.49
C TRP A 5 0.05 -4.41 5.75
N SER A 6 0.89 -4.83 4.80
CA SER A 6 1.73 -3.89 4.04
C SER A 6 0.97 -3.12 2.95
N LEU A 7 -0.32 -3.42 2.80
CA LEU A 7 -1.23 -2.67 1.95
C LEU A 7 -2.02 -1.64 2.75
N GLY A 8 -1.88 -1.59 4.07
CA GLY A 8 -2.42 -0.51 4.89
C GLY A 8 -1.73 0.83 4.61
N TYR A 9 -2.00 1.81 5.48
CA TYR A 9 -1.24 3.07 5.48
C TYR A 9 0.00 2.95 6.37
N HIS A 10 1.10 3.51 5.91
CA HIS A 10 2.38 3.54 6.59
C HIS A 10 2.73 4.98 6.98
N GLN A 11 3.25 5.18 8.20
CA GLN A 11 3.77 6.47 8.65
C GLN A 11 5.28 6.39 8.85
N CYS A 12 6.02 7.37 8.34
CA CYS A 12 7.45 7.51 8.47
C CYS A 12 7.82 8.98 8.67
N ARG A 13 9.00 9.21 9.23
CA ARG A 13 9.67 10.50 9.32
C ARG A 13 11.15 10.22 9.54
N TRP A 14 12.01 11.05 8.96
CA TRP A 14 13.39 11.20 9.37
C TRP A 14 13.45 12.29 10.47
N SER A 15 13.47 12.00 11.76
CA SER A 15 13.31 10.70 12.41
C SER A 15 12.19 10.71 13.45
N TYR A 16 11.66 9.52 13.71
CA TYR A 16 11.19 9.17 15.04
C TYR A 16 12.37 8.67 15.86
N ASP A 17 12.90 9.53 16.72
CA ASP A 17 14.21 9.39 17.34
C ASP A 17 14.22 8.58 18.65
N SER A 18 13.06 8.14 19.15
CA SER A 18 12.91 7.38 20.39
C SER A 18 11.69 6.46 20.37
N SER A 19 11.74 5.38 21.15
CA SER A 19 10.62 4.44 21.30
C SER A 19 9.35 5.09 21.85
N GLU A 20 9.49 6.06 22.77
CA GLU A 20 8.37 6.84 23.30
C GLU A 20 7.66 7.65 22.21
N LYS A 21 8.43 8.34 21.35
CA LYS A 21 7.88 9.13 20.24
C LYS A 21 7.15 8.23 19.23
N VAL A 22 7.73 7.08 18.89
CA VAL A 22 7.12 6.06 18.03
C VAL A 22 5.76 5.63 18.57
N LEU A 23 5.70 5.21 19.85
CA LEU A 23 4.46 4.76 20.48
C LEU A 23 3.43 5.88 20.57
N LYS A 24 3.85 7.11 20.88
CA LYS A 24 2.96 8.28 20.94
C LYS A 24 2.28 8.53 19.60
N VAL A 25 3.02 8.50 18.49
CA VAL A 25 2.47 8.72 17.14
C VAL A 25 1.41 7.67 16.82
N VAL A 26 1.70 6.38 17.03
CA VAL A 26 0.76 5.30 16.72
C VAL A 26 -0.48 5.34 17.62
N ARG A 27 -0.32 5.66 18.92
CA ARG A 27 -1.47 5.88 19.82
C ARG A 27 -2.33 7.05 19.35
N THR A 28 -1.71 8.12 18.85
CA THR A 28 -2.43 9.29 18.32
C THR A 28 -3.27 8.94 17.08
N PHE A 29 -2.77 8.09 16.17
CA PHE A 29 -3.57 7.54 15.07
C PHE A 29 -4.83 6.83 15.58
N ARG A 30 -4.68 5.97 16.60
CA ARG A 30 -5.80 5.23 17.20
C ARG A 30 -6.81 6.13 17.89
N GLU A 31 -6.34 7.10 18.68
CA GLU A 31 -7.15 8.10 19.36
C GLU A 31 -7.97 8.95 18.38
N LYS A 32 -7.38 9.34 17.26
CA LYS A 32 -8.03 10.16 16.21
C LYS A 32 -8.89 9.36 15.24
N GLY A 33 -8.95 8.03 15.38
CA GLY A 33 -9.68 7.15 14.47
C GLY A 33 -9.14 7.19 13.04
N ILE A 34 -7.84 7.46 12.87
CA ILE A 34 -7.19 7.51 11.55
C ILE A 34 -6.48 6.18 11.30
N PRO A 35 -6.77 5.48 10.18
CA PRO A 35 -6.16 4.19 9.91
C PRO A 35 -4.64 4.23 9.73
N CYS A 36 -3.92 3.29 10.32
CA CYS A 36 -2.46 3.12 10.17
C CYS A 36 -2.03 1.71 10.57
N ASP A 37 -1.30 1.02 9.69
CA ASP A 37 -0.81 -0.35 9.90
C ASP A 37 0.67 -0.38 10.28
N VAL A 38 1.48 0.62 9.90
CA VAL A 38 2.95 0.49 9.98
C VAL A 38 3.63 1.81 10.36
N ILE A 39 4.58 1.74 11.28
CA ILE A 39 5.49 2.83 11.66
C ILE A 39 6.93 2.46 11.29
N TRP A 40 7.70 3.44 10.82
CA TRP A 40 9.06 3.24 10.30
C TRP A 40 10.10 3.95 11.16
N MET A 41 11.20 3.25 11.42
CA MET A 41 12.36 3.75 12.13
C MET A 41 13.45 4.06 11.10
N ASP A 42 13.63 5.36 10.86
CA ASP A 42 14.72 5.92 10.07
C ASP A 42 16.04 5.88 10.86
N ILE A 43 17.15 6.34 10.26
CA ILE A 43 18.53 6.09 10.68
C ILE A 43 18.84 6.37 12.16
N ASP A 44 18.15 7.30 12.78
CA ASP A 44 18.46 7.73 14.14
C ASP A 44 18.23 6.64 15.19
N TYR A 45 17.56 5.52 14.93
CA TYR A 45 17.45 4.46 15.95
C TYR A 45 18.79 3.78 16.30
N MET A 46 19.77 3.86 15.40
CA MET A 46 21.05 3.15 15.51
C MET A 46 21.99 3.79 16.53
N ASP A 47 22.84 2.99 17.18
CA ASP A 47 23.91 3.51 18.06
C ASP A 47 25.06 4.08 17.21
N GLY A 48 25.14 5.42 17.16
CA GLY A 48 26.16 6.13 16.39
C GLY A 48 26.12 5.82 14.89
N PHE A 49 24.90 5.63 14.35
CA PHE A 49 24.63 5.26 12.95
C PHE A 49 25.26 3.93 12.52
N ARG A 50 25.55 3.02 13.47
CA ARG A 50 26.02 1.67 13.18
C ARG A 50 24.84 0.76 12.85
N CYS A 51 24.80 0.24 11.63
CA CYS A 51 23.79 -0.74 11.22
C CYS A 51 23.69 -1.94 12.19
N PHE A 52 22.52 -2.56 12.28
CA PHE A 52 22.26 -3.71 13.17
C PHE A 52 22.47 -3.43 14.67
N THR A 53 22.44 -2.17 15.08
CA THR A 53 22.48 -1.77 16.50
C THR A 53 21.27 -0.92 16.86
N PHE A 54 21.01 -0.77 18.15
CA PHE A 54 20.00 0.13 18.70
C PHE A 54 20.67 1.05 19.71
N ASP A 55 20.37 2.35 19.67
CA ASP A 55 20.78 3.30 20.69
C ASP A 55 20.10 2.93 22.02
N SER A 56 20.87 2.50 23.02
CA SER A 56 20.33 1.99 24.28
C SER A 56 19.62 3.04 25.13
N ASN A 57 19.82 4.33 24.87
CA ASN A 57 19.12 5.40 25.59
C ASN A 57 17.76 5.69 24.96
N ARG A 58 17.67 5.60 23.62
CA ARG A 58 16.47 5.98 22.86
C ARG A 58 15.59 4.80 22.47
N PHE A 59 16.18 3.62 22.30
CA PHE A 59 15.56 2.34 21.99
C PHE A 59 16.14 1.23 22.90
N PRO A 60 15.93 1.31 24.22
CA PRO A 60 16.51 0.36 25.18
C PRO A 60 16.04 -1.09 25.00
N ASP A 61 14.79 -1.27 24.56
CA ASP A 61 14.18 -2.58 24.33
C ASP A 61 13.29 -2.54 23.06
N PRO A 62 13.88 -2.72 21.86
CA PRO A 62 13.13 -2.67 20.60
C PRO A 62 12.06 -3.77 20.51
N LYS A 63 12.27 -4.91 21.18
CA LYS A 63 11.33 -6.03 21.18
C LYS A 63 10.09 -5.70 21.99
N SER A 64 10.24 -5.18 23.20
CA SER A 64 9.10 -4.74 24.00
C SER A 64 8.32 -3.62 23.30
N MET A 65 9.00 -2.69 22.63
CA MET A 65 8.32 -1.66 21.82
C MET A 65 7.53 -2.28 20.67
N ALA A 66 8.08 -3.27 19.97
CA ALA A 66 7.38 -3.99 18.91
C ALA A 66 6.14 -4.73 19.44
N ASP A 67 6.24 -5.38 20.60
CA ASP A 67 5.11 -6.05 21.25
C ASP A 67 4.00 -5.03 21.61
N ASP A 68 4.35 -3.86 22.12
CA ASP A 68 3.41 -2.76 22.38
C ASP A 68 2.73 -2.28 21.09
N LEU A 69 3.48 -2.10 20.00
CA LEU A 69 2.92 -1.73 18.69
C LEU A 69 1.97 -2.81 18.16
N HIS A 70 2.33 -4.09 18.28
CA HIS A 70 1.52 -5.22 17.84
C HIS A 70 0.21 -5.29 18.62
N SER A 71 0.23 -4.98 19.92
CA SER A 71 -0.97 -4.97 20.77
C SER A 71 -2.06 -3.97 20.31
N ILE A 72 -1.65 -2.94 19.56
CA ILE A 72 -2.56 -1.93 18.97
C ILE A 72 -2.62 -2.05 17.44
N GLY A 73 -2.22 -3.21 16.89
CA GLY A 73 -2.35 -3.54 15.48
C GLY A 73 -1.44 -2.74 14.55
N CYS A 74 -0.24 -2.37 14.99
CA CYS A 74 0.76 -1.67 14.19
C CYS A 74 2.04 -2.49 14.05
N LYS A 75 2.68 -2.45 12.88
CA LYS A 75 3.94 -3.12 12.55
C LYS A 75 5.11 -2.16 12.54
N SER A 76 6.31 -2.68 12.78
CA SER A 76 7.53 -1.89 12.90
C SER A 76 8.51 -2.23 11.76
N ILE A 77 8.94 -1.22 10.99
CA ILE A 77 9.92 -1.36 9.91
C ILE A 77 11.18 -0.57 10.22
N TRP A 78 12.34 -1.18 9.99
CA TRP A 78 13.63 -0.61 10.39
C TRP A 78 14.55 -0.45 9.19
N MET A 79 15.20 0.71 9.09
CA MET A 79 16.12 1.04 8.00
C MET A 79 17.49 0.38 8.20
N LEU A 80 18.08 -0.13 7.12
CA LEU A 80 19.47 -0.60 7.06
C LEU A 80 20.15 -0.07 5.80
N ASP A 81 21.29 0.61 5.99
CA ASP A 81 22.14 1.12 4.93
C ASP A 81 23.26 0.13 4.55
N PRO A 82 23.78 0.18 3.31
CA PRO A 82 24.94 -0.60 2.92
C PRO A 82 26.27 -0.04 3.47
N GLY A 83 26.31 1.21 3.93
CA GLY A 83 27.51 1.83 4.48
C GLY A 83 27.79 1.32 5.89
N ILE A 84 28.76 0.43 6.03
CA ILE A 84 29.17 -0.12 7.33
C ILE A 84 30.31 0.72 7.90
N LYS A 85 30.08 1.36 9.05
CA LYS A 85 31.10 2.14 9.77
C LYS A 85 32.41 1.36 9.91
N LYS A 86 33.51 1.95 9.48
CA LYS A 86 34.86 1.40 9.61
C LYS A 86 35.40 1.71 11.02
N GLU A 87 35.08 0.85 11.98
CA GLU A 87 35.45 1.05 13.38
C GLU A 87 35.91 -0.26 14.02
N LYS A 88 37.10 -0.25 14.63
CA LYS A 88 37.63 -1.41 15.37
C LYS A 88 36.74 -1.69 16.58
N GLY A 89 36.41 -2.97 16.81
CA GLY A 89 35.53 -3.40 17.89
C GLY A 89 34.04 -3.36 17.56
N TYR A 90 33.64 -2.82 16.40
CA TYR A 90 32.27 -2.92 15.91
C TYR A 90 32.05 -4.25 15.19
N PHE A 91 31.18 -5.10 15.74
CA PHE A 91 31.05 -6.51 15.34
C PHE A 91 30.73 -6.74 13.84
N VAL A 92 29.97 -5.84 13.22
CA VAL A 92 29.64 -5.95 11.78
C VAL A 92 30.89 -5.69 10.93
N TYR A 93 31.69 -4.68 11.31
CA TYR A 93 32.96 -4.39 10.63
C TYR A 93 34.01 -5.49 10.86
N GLU A 94 34.12 -6.02 12.08
CA GLU A 94 35.04 -7.12 12.41
C GLU A 94 34.65 -8.38 11.61
N SER A 95 33.40 -8.86 11.73
CA SER A 95 32.93 -10.08 11.06
C SER A 95 32.98 -10.02 9.54
N GLY A 96 32.65 -8.87 8.94
CA GLY A 96 32.75 -8.68 7.50
C GLY A 96 34.20 -8.63 7.01
N SER A 97 35.12 -8.10 7.82
CA SER A 97 36.57 -8.10 7.51
C SER A 97 37.16 -9.50 7.60
N GLU A 98 36.78 -10.27 8.62
CA GLU A 98 37.17 -11.68 8.78
C GLU A 98 36.67 -12.55 7.62
N THR A 99 35.47 -12.25 7.09
CA THR A 99 34.82 -13.00 6.01
C THR A 99 35.20 -12.50 4.60
N ASP A 100 36.00 -11.43 4.51
CA ASP A 100 36.42 -10.81 3.26
C ASP A 100 35.25 -10.38 2.35
N VAL A 101 34.29 -9.62 2.92
CA VAL A 101 33.03 -9.27 2.23
C VAL A 101 33.01 -7.88 1.57
N TRP A 102 34.06 -7.08 1.77
CA TRP A 102 34.08 -5.68 1.33
C TRP A 102 34.37 -5.53 -0.16
N ILE A 103 33.80 -4.50 -0.78
CA ILE A 103 34.28 -3.98 -2.07
C ILE A 103 35.73 -3.53 -1.89
N LYS A 104 36.60 -3.96 -2.80
CA LYS A 104 38.03 -3.64 -2.79
C LYS A 104 38.43 -2.73 -3.94
N LYS A 105 39.48 -1.95 -3.71
CA LYS A 105 40.24 -1.26 -4.76
C LYS A 105 41.16 -2.27 -5.48
N ALA A 106 41.82 -1.81 -6.55
CA ALA A 106 42.76 -2.62 -7.32
C ALA A 106 44.01 -3.09 -6.52
N ASP A 107 44.28 -2.47 -5.37
CA ASP A 107 45.37 -2.82 -4.44
C ASP A 107 44.92 -3.79 -3.33
N ASP A 108 43.76 -4.44 -3.49
CA ASP A 108 43.09 -5.33 -2.53
C ASP A 108 42.65 -4.70 -1.20
N SER A 109 42.89 -3.41 -0.99
CA SER A 109 42.39 -2.72 0.21
C SER A 109 40.90 -2.37 0.06
N PRO A 110 40.12 -2.36 1.16
CA PRO A 110 38.72 -1.98 1.11
C PRO A 110 38.51 -0.58 0.53
N PHE A 111 37.47 -0.42 -0.29
CA PHE A 111 36.97 0.89 -0.67
C PHE A 111 36.37 1.57 0.57
N ILE A 112 36.73 2.85 0.77
CA ILE A 112 36.26 3.66 1.89
C ILE A 112 35.55 4.88 1.32
N GLY A 113 34.33 5.14 1.82
CA GLY A 113 33.56 6.34 1.51
C GLY A 113 32.97 6.94 2.78
N GLU A 114 32.82 8.26 2.81
CA GLU A 114 32.24 8.99 3.95
C GLU A 114 30.71 9.04 3.82
N VAL A 115 30.00 8.61 4.88
CA VAL A 115 28.53 8.60 5.00
C VAL A 115 28.16 9.02 6.44
N TRP A 116 26.90 8.84 6.87
CA TRP A 116 26.39 9.21 8.20
C TRP A 116 27.29 8.85 9.40
N PRO A 117 27.81 7.62 9.55
CA PRO A 117 28.70 7.30 10.67
C PRO A 117 30.16 7.74 10.46
N GLY A 118 30.49 8.47 9.38
CA GLY A 118 31.85 8.81 8.96
C GLY A 118 32.41 7.81 7.93
N ASP A 119 33.69 7.45 8.06
CA ASP A 119 34.35 6.45 7.19
C ASP A 119 33.59 5.11 7.19
N CYS A 120 33.14 4.67 6.02
CA CYS A 120 32.43 3.41 5.81
C CYS A 120 33.13 2.50 4.81
N VAL A 121 32.98 1.20 5.01
CA VAL A 121 33.21 0.16 3.99
C VAL A 121 31.87 -0.35 3.46
N PHE A 122 31.88 -0.92 2.26
CA PHE A 122 30.66 -1.33 1.56
C PHE A 122 30.72 -2.84 1.26
N PRO A 123 29.70 -3.63 1.64
CA PRO A 123 29.63 -5.04 1.27
C PRO A 123 29.54 -5.22 -0.25
N ASP A 124 30.31 -6.15 -0.79
CA ASP A 124 30.19 -6.59 -2.19
C ASP A 124 29.10 -7.66 -2.33
N PHE A 125 27.85 -7.22 -2.54
CA PHE A 125 26.71 -8.12 -2.74
C PHE A 125 26.79 -8.99 -4.01
N THR A 126 27.74 -8.74 -4.92
CA THR A 126 27.95 -9.62 -6.08
C THR A 126 28.50 -10.99 -5.65
N CYS A 127 29.21 -11.04 -4.52
CA CYS A 127 29.74 -12.26 -3.92
C CYS A 127 28.70 -13.00 -3.06
N GLU A 128 28.56 -14.32 -3.25
CA GLU A 128 27.64 -15.17 -2.47
C GLU A 128 27.95 -15.20 -0.97
N ARG A 129 29.24 -15.24 -0.61
CA ARG A 129 29.69 -15.14 0.78
C ARG A 129 29.16 -13.89 1.49
N THR A 130 29.18 -12.75 0.80
CA THR A 130 28.71 -11.47 1.33
C THR A 130 27.20 -11.48 1.52
N ARG A 131 26.45 -12.04 0.55
CA ARG A 131 24.99 -12.18 0.68
C ARG A 131 24.61 -13.07 1.85
N THR A 132 25.32 -14.18 2.03
CA THR A 132 25.11 -15.11 3.16
C THR A 132 25.43 -14.44 4.51
N TRP A 133 26.53 -13.70 4.59
CA TRP A 133 26.91 -12.93 5.76
C TRP A 133 25.85 -11.88 6.12
N TRP A 134 25.39 -11.08 5.15
CA TRP A 134 24.34 -10.08 5.35
C TRP A 134 23.01 -10.72 5.77
N ALA A 135 22.60 -11.81 5.11
CA ALA A 135 21.39 -12.55 5.45
C ALA A 135 21.41 -13.07 6.90
N SER A 136 22.57 -13.52 7.39
CA SER A 136 22.74 -13.93 8.79
C SER A 136 22.54 -12.76 9.75
N LEU A 137 23.13 -11.60 9.47
CA LEU A 137 22.96 -10.40 10.30
C LEU A 137 21.49 -9.94 10.33
N VAL A 138 20.83 -9.94 9.17
CA VAL A 138 19.40 -9.63 9.06
C VAL A 138 18.55 -10.61 9.85
N LYS A 139 18.83 -11.91 9.75
CA LYS A 139 18.10 -12.94 10.50
C LYS A 139 18.14 -12.67 12.01
N ASP A 140 19.33 -12.38 12.53
CA ASP A 140 19.52 -12.11 13.95
C ASP A 140 18.88 -10.78 14.36
N PHE A 141 18.98 -9.75 13.51
CA PHE A 141 18.33 -8.46 13.73
C PHE A 141 16.81 -8.59 13.81
N VAL A 142 16.20 -9.42 12.96
CA VAL A 142 14.75 -9.65 12.96
C VAL A 142 14.24 -10.26 14.27
N SER A 143 15.08 -10.97 15.01
CA SER A 143 14.70 -11.54 16.32
C SER A 143 14.33 -10.50 17.38
N ASN A 144 14.64 -9.21 17.14
CA ASN A 144 14.28 -8.07 17.97
C ASN A 144 12.86 -7.52 17.73
N GLY A 145 11.98 -8.25 17.03
CA GLY A 145 10.60 -7.81 16.78
C GLY A 145 10.41 -6.96 15.52
N VAL A 146 11.36 -7.00 14.59
CA VAL A 146 11.31 -6.30 13.30
C VAL A 146 10.33 -7.02 12.36
N ASP A 147 9.31 -6.31 11.86
CA ASP A 147 8.32 -6.90 10.93
C ASP A 147 8.72 -6.74 9.45
N GLY A 148 9.56 -5.76 9.15
CA GLY A 148 10.02 -5.45 7.79
C GLY A 148 11.30 -4.64 7.79
N ILE A 149 12.00 -4.63 6.66
CA ILE A 149 13.26 -3.89 6.49
C ILE A 149 13.15 -2.92 5.33
N TRP A 150 13.72 -1.73 5.54
CA TRP A 150 13.97 -0.74 4.51
C TRP A 150 15.46 -0.74 4.17
N ASN A 151 15.81 -1.04 2.92
CA ASN A 151 17.17 -0.82 2.42
C ASN A 151 17.25 0.55 1.73
N ASP A 152 17.90 1.50 2.39
CA ASP A 152 18.14 2.85 1.88
C ASP A 152 19.57 3.01 1.35
N MET A 153 19.82 4.11 0.62
CA MET A 153 21.14 4.49 0.10
C MET A 153 21.84 3.40 -0.74
N ASN A 154 21.07 2.47 -1.30
CA ASN A 154 21.58 1.26 -1.91
C ASN A 154 21.71 1.32 -3.44
N GLU A 155 21.87 2.52 -4.01
CA GLU A 155 22.18 2.70 -5.44
C GLU A 155 23.50 2.05 -5.84
N PRO A 156 24.59 2.27 -5.06
CA PRO A 156 25.71 3.12 -5.44
C PRO A 156 26.12 2.95 -6.90
N ALA A 157 26.16 4.09 -7.59
CA ALA A 157 26.21 4.38 -9.04
C ALA A 157 27.16 3.58 -9.96
N VAL A 158 27.87 2.56 -9.48
CA VAL A 158 28.89 1.79 -10.22
C VAL A 158 28.40 0.41 -10.67
N PHE A 159 27.46 -0.23 -9.97
CA PHE A 159 26.97 -1.58 -10.31
C PHE A 159 25.45 -1.63 -10.52
N LYS A 160 25.02 -1.98 -11.73
CA LYS A 160 23.59 -2.05 -12.14
C LYS A 160 22.69 -2.93 -11.24
N VAL A 161 23.28 -3.87 -10.50
CA VAL A 161 22.55 -4.90 -9.72
C VAL A 161 22.75 -4.78 -8.21
N TYR A 162 23.50 -3.79 -7.72
CA TYR A 162 23.88 -3.70 -6.30
C TYR A 162 22.67 -3.68 -5.37
N GLY A 163 21.76 -2.71 -5.57
CA GLY A 163 20.57 -2.57 -4.73
C GLY A 163 19.66 -3.80 -4.79
N MET A 164 19.51 -4.42 -5.97
CA MET A 164 18.77 -5.67 -6.13
C MET A 164 19.37 -6.82 -5.31
N LEU A 165 20.70 -6.95 -5.30
CA LEU A 165 21.38 -8.03 -4.57
C LEU A 165 21.39 -7.81 -3.06
N MET A 166 21.45 -6.54 -2.61
CA MET A 166 21.21 -6.19 -1.21
C MET A 166 19.78 -6.57 -0.80
N ALA A 167 18.76 -6.12 -1.55
CA ALA A 167 17.36 -6.43 -1.27
C ALA A 167 17.09 -7.94 -1.25
N ARG A 168 17.71 -8.69 -2.17
CA ARG A 168 17.65 -10.17 -2.17
C ARG A 168 18.25 -10.76 -0.91
N SER A 169 19.44 -10.31 -0.49
CA SER A 169 20.13 -10.83 0.70
C SER A 169 19.32 -10.53 1.97
N THR A 170 18.73 -9.33 2.06
CA THR A 170 17.80 -8.95 3.12
C THR A 170 16.57 -9.85 3.13
N TYR A 171 15.96 -10.09 1.96
CA TYR A 171 14.81 -10.99 1.83
C TYR A 171 15.14 -12.42 2.31
N GLU A 172 16.30 -12.95 1.90
CA GLU A 172 16.77 -14.29 2.30
C GLU A 172 16.98 -14.35 3.83
N GLY A 173 17.58 -13.33 4.44
CA GLY A 173 17.75 -13.25 5.90
C GLY A 173 16.43 -13.20 6.66
N MET A 174 15.46 -12.42 6.19
CA MET A 174 14.10 -12.40 6.76
C MET A 174 13.37 -13.73 6.59
N ALA A 175 13.49 -14.39 5.44
CA ALA A 175 12.89 -15.71 5.23
C ALA A 175 13.51 -16.78 6.15
N MET A 176 14.81 -16.65 6.46
CA MET A 176 15.51 -17.52 7.41
C MET A 176 15.11 -17.27 8.87
N SER A 177 14.62 -16.08 9.22
CA SER A 177 14.19 -15.79 10.60
C SER A 177 12.77 -16.29 10.87
N ASN A 178 11.89 -16.29 9.86
CA ASN A 178 10.55 -16.82 9.99
C ASN A 178 10.02 -17.38 8.65
N THR A 179 10.00 -18.71 8.52
CA THR A 179 9.55 -19.41 7.31
C THR A 179 8.05 -19.34 7.07
N ASP A 180 7.27 -18.97 8.09
CA ASP A 180 5.80 -18.95 8.05
C ASP A 180 5.25 -17.57 7.65
N LYS A 181 6.13 -16.57 7.49
CA LYS A 181 5.76 -15.17 7.21
C LYS A 181 6.35 -14.71 5.88
N ARG A 182 5.64 -13.83 5.19
CA ARG A 182 6.14 -13.23 3.93
C ARG A 182 7.12 -12.11 4.30
N PRO A 183 8.38 -12.15 3.86
CA PRO A 183 9.29 -11.03 4.08
C PRO A 183 8.77 -9.74 3.43
N PHE A 184 8.88 -8.63 4.15
CA PHE A 184 8.65 -7.30 3.61
C PHE A 184 9.99 -6.55 3.53
N VAL A 185 10.44 -6.30 2.30
CA VAL A 185 11.64 -5.50 2.03
C VAL A 185 11.27 -4.37 1.09
N LEU A 186 11.35 -3.12 1.57
CA LEU A 186 11.29 -1.94 0.71
C LEU A 186 12.72 -1.53 0.35
N THR A 187 12.95 -1.19 -0.91
CA THR A 187 14.27 -0.80 -1.39
C THR A 187 14.18 0.41 -2.32
N ARG A 188 15.17 1.31 -2.23
CA ARG A 188 15.24 2.50 -3.08
C ARG A 188 15.77 2.20 -4.47
N ALA A 189 16.76 1.31 -4.59
CA ALA A 189 17.38 0.92 -5.86
C ALA A 189 17.17 -0.56 -6.22
N GLY A 190 16.86 -0.81 -7.49
CA GLY A 190 16.64 -2.16 -8.04
C GLY A 190 17.12 -2.32 -9.48
N PHE A 191 16.83 -3.47 -10.10
CA PHE A 191 17.14 -3.76 -11.50
C PHE A 191 16.02 -4.57 -12.18
N ILE A 192 16.13 -4.87 -13.48
CA ILE A 192 15.23 -5.82 -14.13
C ILE A 192 15.28 -7.15 -13.37
N GLY A 193 14.12 -7.64 -12.95
CA GLY A 193 13.96 -8.74 -12.00
C GLY A 193 13.30 -8.30 -10.69
N SER A 194 13.53 -7.06 -10.26
CA SER A 194 12.91 -6.45 -9.07
C SER A 194 11.39 -6.28 -9.22
N GLN A 195 10.82 -6.42 -10.43
CA GLN A 195 9.37 -6.38 -10.64
C GLN A 195 8.58 -7.46 -9.90
N ARG A 196 9.24 -8.47 -9.33
CA ARG A 196 8.60 -9.36 -8.35
C ARG A 196 8.06 -8.60 -7.12
N GLY A 197 8.59 -7.40 -6.85
CA GLY A 197 8.12 -6.44 -5.84
C GLY A 197 7.59 -5.10 -6.38
N GLN A 198 7.85 -4.74 -7.65
CA GLN A 198 7.43 -3.44 -8.23
C GLN A 198 5.91 -3.16 -8.25
N PRO A 199 4.99 -4.14 -8.26
CA PRO A 199 3.57 -3.86 -8.08
C PRO A 199 3.25 -3.10 -6.78
N LEU A 200 4.13 -3.17 -5.78
CA LEU A 200 4.04 -2.41 -4.53
C LEU A 200 4.98 -1.19 -4.57
N SER A 201 4.55 -0.13 -5.26
CA SER A 201 5.31 1.12 -5.37
C SER A 201 4.44 2.34 -5.11
N GLY A 202 5.05 3.42 -4.62
CA GLY A 202 4.39 4.69 -4.32
C GLY A 202 5.41 5.75 -3.88
N PRO A 203 5.03 7.04 -3.90
CA PRO A 203 5.90 8.14 -3.48
C PRO A 203 5.89 8.33 -1.97
N ASP A 204 6.78 9.18 -1.47
CA ASP A 204 6.67 9.75 -0.13
C ASP A 204 5.49 10.73 -0.07
N ILE A 205 4.48 10.38 0.73
CA ILE A 205 3.24 11.15 0.83
C ILE A 205 3.49 12.45 1.60
N GLY A 206 3.14 13.58 0.99
CA GLY A 206 3.41 14.93 1.50
C GLY A 206 4.68 15.57 0.92
N GLY A 207 5.49 14.81 0.17
CA GLY A 207 6.80 15.22 -0.30
C GLY A 207 7.88 15.04 0.77
N PHE A 208 9.08 14.63 0.35
CA PHE A 208 10.19 14.37 1.26
C PHE A 208 10.83 15.67 1.79
N ALA A 209 11.13 16.61 0.89
CA ALA A 209 11.88 17.81 1.19
C ALA A 209 11.00 19.05 1.41
N GLY A 210 11.31 19.81 2.46
CA GLY A 210 10.58 21.02 2.84
C GLY A 210 9.20 20.75 3.43
N ASN A 211 8.41 21.83 3.56
CA ASN A 211 7.08 21.78 4.14
C ASN A 211 6.01 21.80 3.05
N ALA A 212 5.03 20.90 3.15
CA ALA A 212 3.80 21.02 2.39
C ALA A 212 2.93 22.20 2.91
N THR A 213 2.03 22.71 2.08
CA THR A 213 0.88 23.48 2.58
C THR A 213 -0.22 22.51 3.01
N PRO A 214 -1.17 22.90 3.89
CA PRO A 214 -2.29 22.03 4.26
C PRO A 214 -3.06 21.48 3.05
N LYS A 215 -3.31 22.32 2.04
CA LYS A 215 -3.96 21.92 0.78
C LYS A 215 -3.13 20.93 -0.02
N LEU A 216 -1.81 21.15 -0.13
CA LEU A 216 -0.92 20.22 -0.83
C LEU A 216 -0.85 18.87 -0.11
N PHE A 217 -0.73 18.88 1.22
CA PHE A 217 -0.66 17.68 2.03
C PHE A 217 -1.96 16.85 1.93
N GLY A 218 -3.12 17.50 2.06
CA GLY A 218 -4.43 16.84 1.90
C GLY A 218 -4.61 16.18 0.53
N ARG A 219 -4.20 16.87 -0.55
CA ARG A 219 -4.23 16.30 -1.92
C ARG A 219 -3.26 15.15 -2.10
N TRP A 220 -2.06 15.27 -1.53
CA TRP A 220 -1.07 14.21 -1.57
C TRP A 220 -1.55 12.97 -0.83
N MET A 221 -2.23 13.15 0.32
CA MET A 221 -2.86 12.05 1.03
C MET A 221 -4.01 11.43 0.20
N GLY A 222 -4.83 12.26 -0.43
CA GLY A 222 -5.93 11.84 -1.29
C GLY A 222 -5.50 10.88 -2.41
N VAL A 223 -4.52 11.27 -3.23
CA VAL A 223 -3.98 10.38 -4.29
C VAL A 223 -3.06 9.31 -3.72
N GLY A 224 -2.27 9.64 -2.70
CA GLY A 224 -1.31 8.79 -2.01
C GLY A 224 -1.94 7.52 -1.45
N ALA A 225 -3.10 7.68 -0.81
CA ALA A 225 -3.88 6.58 -0.24
C ALA A 225 -4.33 5.55 -1.29
N LEU A 226 -4.36 5.92 -2.58
CA LEU A 226 -4.78 5.05 -3.69
C LEU A 226 -3.61 4.45 -4.48
N PHE A 227 -2.36 4.82 -4.19
CA PHE A 227 -1.21 4.11 -4.75
C PHE A 227 -1.05 2.72 -4.13
N PRO A 228 -0.47 1.73 -4.84
CA PRO A 228 -0.26 0.39 -4.31
C PRO A 228 0.50 0.39 -2.97
N PHE A 229 1.57 1.18 -2.87
CA PHE A 229 2.26 1.48 -1.62
C PHE A 229 1.89 2.90 -1.15
N SER A 230 1.47 3.04 0.10
CA SER A 230 0.99 4.32 0.66
C SER A 230 1.71 4.62 1.97
N ARG A 231 2.72 5.50 1.91
CA ARG A 231 3.54 5.89 3.06
C ARG A 231 3.70 7.41 3.16
N GLY A 232 3.29 8.01 4.27
CA GLY A 232 3.70 9.37 4.64
C GLY A 232 5.17 9.37 5.06
N HIS A 233 5.97 10.29 4.52
CA HIS A 233 7.38 10.41 4.87
C HIS A 233 7.90 11.82 4.56
N SER A 234 8.73 12.34 5.46
CA SER A 234 9.40 13.63 5.31
C SER A 234 10.74 13.66 6.02
N GLU A 235 11.57 14.61 5.60
CA GLU A 235 12.91 14.84 6.14
C GLU A 235 12.91 15.47 7.54
N THR A 236 14.09 15.45 8.15
CA THR A 236 14.33 16.16 9.41
C THR A 236 14.33 17.67 9.18
N GLY A 237 13.80 18.42 10.15
CA GLY A 237 13.69 19.89 10.06
C GLY A 237 12.44 20.40 9.32
N SER A 238 11.67 19.54 8.64
CA SER A 238 10.31 19.88 8.22
C SER A 238 9.35 19.94 9.41
N ILE A 239 8.15 20.47 9.21
CA ILE A 239 7.03 20.18 10.11
C ILE A 239 6.74 18.68 10.08
N ASP A 240 6.21 18.19 11.19
CA ASP A 240 5.68 16.85 11.35
C ASP A 240 4.64 16.57 10.23
N HIS A 241 4.74 15.43 9.54
CA HIS A 241 3.89 15.06 8.38
C HIS A 241 2.88 13.94 8.73
N GLU A 242 2.41 13.93 9.96
CA GLU A 242 1.24 13.16 10.39
C GLU A 242 -0.04 13.90 9.96
N PRO A 243 -1.17 13.19 9.75
CA PRO A 243 -2.45 13.77 9.32
C PRO A 243 -2.93 15.00 10.11
N TRP A 244 -2.63 15.07 11.41
CA TRP A 244 -3.09 16.13 12.30
C TRP A 244 -2.19 17.36 12.34
N SER A 245 -1.06 17.36 11.62
CA SER A 245 -0.05 18.42 11.72
C SER A 245 -0.39 19.68 10.91
N PHE A 246 -1.45 19.63 10.08
CA PHE A 246 -1.80 20.69 9.13
C PHE A 246 -3.17 21.35 9.40
N GLY A 247 -3.72 21.17 10.60
CA GLY A 247 -5.02 21.71 11.00
C GLY A 247 -6.20 20.75 10.73
N GLU A 248 -7.35 21.06 11.34
CA GLU A 248 -8.50 20.15 11.42
C GLU A 248 -9.10 19.78 10.05
N GLU A 249 -9.18 20.72 9.11
CA GLU A 249 -9.67 20.45 7.75
C GLU A 249 -8.76 19.45 7.04
N CYS A 250 -7.44 19.66 7.08
CA CYS A 250 -6.49 18.76 6.46
C CYS A 250 -6.50 17.37 7.12
N GLU A 251 -6.64 17.33 8.45
CA GLU A 251 -6.79 16.08 9.21
C GLU A 251 -8.01 15.29 8.73
N GLU A 252 -9.15 15.96 8.51
CA GLU A 252 -10.35 15.31 8.00
C GLU A 252 -10.17 14.81 6.57
N VAL A 253 -9.57 15.60 5.67
CA VAL A 253 -9.24 15.14 4.31
C VAL A 253 -8.36 13.90 4.33
N CYS A 254 -7.35 13.88 5.20
CA CYS A 254 -6.48 12.72 5.37
C CYS A 254 -7.25 11.52 5.92
N ARG A 255 -8.13 11.72 6.90
CA ARG A 255 -9.00 10.67 7.46
C ARG A 255 -9.87 10.07 6.35
N LEU A 256 -10.57 10.89 5.58
CA LEU A 256 -11.41 10.43 4.46
C LEU A 256 -10.59 9.67 3.41
N ALA A 257 -9.44 10.19 3.00
CA ALA A 257 -8.53 9.53 2.05
C ALA A 257 -8.11 8.13 2.54
N LEU A 258 -7.74 8.01 3.81
CA LEU A 258 -7.32 6.74 4.39
C LEU A 258 -8.51 5.80 4.56
N LEU A 259 -9.69 6.26 4.98
CA LEU A 259 -10.88 5.41 5.02
C LEU A 259 -11.25 4.87 3.64
N ARG A 260 -11.06 5.63 2.55
CA ARG A 260 -11.20 5.11 1.16
C ARG A 260 -10.25 3.95 0.90
N ARG A 261 -8.97 4.10 1.24
CA ARG A 261 -7.98 3.02 1.08
C ARG A 261 -8.43 1.75 1.78
N TYR A 262 -8.87 1.86 3.03
CA TYR A 262 -9.23 0.68 3.83
C TYR A 262 -10.52 0.02 3.36
N ARG A 263 -11.51 0.78 2.89
CA ARG A 263 -12.68 0.22 2.16
C ARG A 263 -12.26 -0.53 0.90
N LEU A 264 -11.27 -0.03 0.18
CA LEU A 264 -10.77 -0.61 -1.08
C LEU A 264 -9.75 -1.75 -0.87
N LEU A 265 -9.34 -2.07 0.36
CA LEU A 265 -8.36 -3.13 0.61
C LEU A 265 -8.74 -4.51 0.03
N PRO A 266 -10.00 -4.98 0.08
CA PRO A 266 -10.37 -6.25 -0.55
C PRO A 266 -10.08 -6.25 -2.07
N HIS A 267 -10.39 -5.14 -2.73
CA HIS A 267 -10.09 -4.95 -4.15
C HIS A 267 -8.58 -4.87 -4.41
N ILE A 268 -7.86 -4.00 -3.71
CA ILE A 268 -6.40 -3.83 -3.88
C ILE A 268 -5.68 -5.16 -3.64
N TYR A 269 -6.05 -5.90 -2.59
CA TYR A 269 -5.47 -7.21 -2.29
C TYR A 269 -5.75 -8.23 -3.39
N THR A 270 -6.96 -8.20 -3.97
CA THR A 270 -7.32 -9.02 -5.12
C THR A 270 -6.47 -8.67 -6.36
N LEU A 271 -6.20 -7.39 -6.61
CA LEU A 271 -5.29 -6.97 -7.68
C LEU A 271 -3.87 -7.50 -7.47
N PHE A 272 -3.37 -7.54 -6.24
CA PHE A 272 -2.07 -8.15 -5.95
C PHE A 272 -2.07 -9.66 -6.24
N TYR A 273 -3.16 -10.36 -5.96
CA TYR A 273 -3.30 -11.78 -6.32
C TYR A 273 -3.28 -11.98 -7.85
N LEU A 274 -4.03 -11.16 -8.58
CA LEU A 274 -4.03 -11.19 -10.04
C LEU A 274 -2.65 -10.83 -10.62
N SER A 275 -1.97 -9.84 -10.03
CA SER A 275 -0.60 -9.47 -10.37
C SER A 275 0.36 -10.65 -10.14
N HIS A 276 0.25 -11.34 -9.00
CA HIS A 276 1.05 -12.52 -8.70
C HIS A 276 0.82 -13.66 -9.71
N LYS A 277 -0.43 -13.91 -10.12
CA LYS A 277 -0.76 -15.00 -11.05
C LYS A 277 -0.48 -14.68 -12.52
N LYS A 278 -0.67 -13.44 -12.94
CA LYS A 278 -0.68 -13.04 -14.37
C LYS A 278 0.38 -12.00 -14.74
N GLY A 279 1.09 -11.43 -13.78
CA GLY A 279 2.04 -10.33 -14.00
C GLY A 279 1.37 -8.99 -14.34
N ALA A 280 0.05 -8.87 -14.15
CA ALA A 280 -0.68 -7.62 -14.40
C ALA A 280 -0.24 -6.51 -13.43
N PRO A 281 -0.16 -5.24 -13.87
CA PRO A 281 0.07 -4.12 -12.96
C PRO A 281 -1.12 -3.94 -12.00
N VAL A 282 -0.84 -3.54 -10.75
CA VAL A 282 -1.89 -3.17 -9.78
C VAL A 282 -2.42 -1.78 -10.07
N ALA A 283 -1.53 -0.81 -10.24
CA ALA A 283 -1.84 0.51 -10.78
C ALA A 283 -1.37 0.57 -12.24
N ALA A 284 -2.29 0.80 -13.17
CA ALA A 284 -2.03 0.82 -14.60
C ALA A 284 -2.27 2.22 -15.21
N PRO A 285 -1.50 2.62 -16.23
CA PRO A 285 -1.76 3.87 -16.94
C PRO A 285 -3.08 3.78 -17.73
N LEU A 286 -3.73 4.92 -17.94
CA LEU A 286 -5.10 4.96 -18.47
C LEU A 286 -5.28 4.29 -19.84
N PHE A 287 -4.25 4.31 -20.69
CA PHE A 287 -4.30 3.67 -22.01
C PHE A 287 -4.47 2.13 -21.97
N PHE A 288 -4.34 1.49 -20.80
CA PHE A 288 -4.66 0.07 -20.64
C PHE A 288 -6.17 -0.20 -20.77
N ALA A 289 -7.03 0.79 -20.51
CA ALA A 289 -8.47 0.67 -20.71
C ALA A 289 -8.87 0.75 -22.19
N ASP A 290 -8.12 1.49 -23.01
CA ASP A 290 -8.32 1.58 -24.46
C ASP A 290 -6.98 1.87 -25.16
N SER A 291 -6.34 0.81 -25.66
CA SER A 291 -5.03 0.93 -26.31
C SER A 291 -5.08 1.63 -27.67
N GLN A 292 -6.28 1.75 -28.26
CA GLN A 292 -6.52 2.31 -29.58
C GLN A 292 -6.60 3.84 -29.55
N ASP A 293 -6.86 4.45 -28.40
CA ASP A 293 -6.79 5.91 -28.24
C ASP A 293 -5.36 6.35 -27.87
N PRO A 294 -4.60 6.99 -28.80
CA PRO A 294 -3.24 7.46 -28.53
C PRO A 294 -3.17 8.58 -27.49
N GLU A 295 -4.25 9.35 -27.31
CA GLU A 295 -4.24 10.48 -26.37
C GLU A 295 -4.23 10.01 -24.92
N LEU A 296 -4.73 8.80 -24.62
CA LEU A 296 -4.69 8.24 -23.27
C LEU A 296 -3.26 8.01 -22.75
N ARG A 297 -2.27 7.93 -23.65
CA ARG A 297 -0.85 7.81 -23.28
C ARG A 297 -0.26 9.11 -22.72
N LYS A 298 -0.93 10.24 -22.95
CA LYS A 298 -0.50 11.57 -22.48
C LYS A 298 -1.12 11.95 -21.14
N ILE A 299 -2.01 11.11 -20.60
CA ILE A 299 -2.71 11.40 -19.34
C ILE A 299 -1.84 10.97 -18.16
N GLU A 300 -1.38 11.95 -17.38
CA GLU A 300 -0.54 11.75 -16.19
C GLU A 300 -1.31 12.00 -14.88
N THR A 301 -2.56 12.48 -14.97
CA THR A 301 -3.41 12.83 -13.82
C THR A 301 -4.41 11.74 -13.46
N SER A 302 -4.34 10.57 -14.10
CA SER A 302 -5.28 9.48 -13.89
C SER A 302 -4.63 8.11 -14.07
N PHE A 303 -5.08 7.14 -13.28
CA PHE A 303 -4.62 5.76 -13.35
C PHE A 303 -5.74 4.78 -12.99
N LEU A 304 -5.55 3.52 -13.36
CA LEU A 304 -6.50 2.43 -13.12
C LEU A 304 -6.01 1.57 -11.96
N LEU A 305 -6.93 1.22 -11.07
CA LEU A 305 -6.80 0.12 -10.11
C LEU A 305 -7.76 -0.99 -10.57
N GLY A 306 -7.34 -1.83 -11.51
CA GLY A 306 -8.24 -2.74 -12.20
C GLY A 306 -9.35 -1.97 -12.95
N PRO A 307 -10.65 -2.22 -12.68
CA PRO A 307 -11.77 -1.51 -13.31
C PRO A 307 -12.07 -0.13 -12.67
N LEU A 308 -11.36 0.26 -11.61
CA LEU A 308 -11.55 1.52 -10.91
C LEU A 308 -10.62 2.59 -11.51
N LEU A 309 -11.18 3.63 -12.11
CA LEU A 309 -10.44 4.79 -12.60
C LEU A 309 -10.35 5.86 -11.52
N ILE A 310 -9.13 6.25 -11.19
CA ILE A 310 -8.79 7.31 -10.25
C ILE A 310 -8.36 8.54 -11.03
N CYS A 311 -9.01 9.67 -10.80
CA CYS A 311 -8.69 10.95 -11.41
C CYS A 311 -8.32 11.99 -10.33
N ALA A 312 -7.08 12.47 -10.36
CA ALA A 312 -6.57 13.47 -9.42
C ALA A 312 -6.43 14.85 -10.08
N SER A 313 -6.32 15.91 -9.27
CA SER A 313 -5.96 17.25 -9.75
C SER A 313 -4.50 17.56 -9.44
N THR A 314 -3.79 18.06 -10.45
CA THR A 314 -2.45 18.67 -10.30
C THR A 314 -2.52 20.20 -10.36
N SER A 315 -3.71 20.79 -10.55
CA SER A 315 -3.91 22.24 -10.59
C SER A 315 -3.88 22.82 -9.19
N PRO A 316 -3.09 23.87 -8.88
CA PRO A 316 -3.06 24.47 -7.53
C PRO A 316 -4.43 25.01 -7.07
N GLU A 317 -5.25 25.47 -8.01
CA GLU A 317 -6.51 26.14 -7.69
C GLU A 317 -7.70 25.19 -7.71
N LYS A 318 -7.79 24.33 -8.74
CA LYS A 318 -8.96 23.47 -8.97
C LYS A 318 -8.89 22.15 -8.22
N GLY A 319 -10.00 21.73 -7.63
CA GLY A 319 -10.21 20.38 -7.13
C GLY A 319 -10.37 19.37 -8.27
N ALA A 320 -10.24 18.08 -7.96
CA ALA A 320 -10.35 17.03 -8.98
C ALA A 320 -11.74 17.01 -9.65
N HIS A 321 -12.80 17.34 -8.91
CA HIS A 321 -14.17 17.43 -9.42
C HIS A 321 -14.39 18.57 -10.44
N GLU A 322 -13.53 19.59 -10.45
CA GLU A 322 -13.60 20.73 -11.39
C GLU A 322 -12.77 20.52 -12.67
N CYS A 323 -11.91 19.49 -12.67
CA CYS A 323 -11.05 19.17 -13.79
C CYS A 323 -11.83 18.40 -14.87
N ALA A 324 -11.59 18.75 -16.14
CA ALA A 324 -12.10 17.96 -17.25
C ALA A 324 -11.25 16.68 -17.38
N HIS A 325 -11.86 15.53 -17.10
CA HIS A 325 -11.21 14.22 -17.20
C HIS A 325 -11.50 13.58 -18.55
N LYS A 326 -10.46 13.14 -19.26
CA LYS A 326 -10.64 12.33 -20.46
C LYS A 326 -10.94 10.88 -20.05
N LEU A 327 -12.17 10.45 -20.23
CA LEU A 327 -12.59 9.07 -19.98
C LEU A 327 -12.30 8.18 -21.19
N PRO A 328 -11.83 6.93 -21.00
CA PRO A 328 -11.75 5.94 -22.07
C PRO A 328 -13.13 5.65 -22.67
N LYS A 329 -13.17 5.06 -23.87
CA LYS A 329 -14.43 4.63 -24.47
C LYS A 329 -15.14 3.60 -23.58
N GLY A 330 -16.45 3.76 -23.41
CA GLY A 330 -17.30 2.85 -22.66
C GLY A 330 -18.09 3.57 -21.56
N VAL A 331 -18.76 2.79 -20.73
CA VAL A 331 -19.50 3.28 -19.56
C VAL A 331 -18.52 3.49 -18.41
N TRP A 332 -18.57 4.66 -17.78
CA TRP A 332 -17.77 5.01 -16.60
C TRP A 332 -18.67 5.73 -15.61
N SER A 333 -19.02 5.06 -14.52
CA SER A 333 -19.95 5.57 -13.52
C SER A 333 -19.19 6.21 -12.36
N ARG A 334 -19.35 7.53 -12.16
CA ARG A 334 -18.81 8.24 -10.99
C ARG A 334 -19.49 7.74 -9.71
N PHE A 335 -18.73 7.59 -8.64
CA PHE A 335 -19.24 7.30 -7.29
C PHE A 335 -18.24 7.77 -6.21
N ASP A 336 -18.69 7.80 -4.96
CA ASP A 336 -17.87 7.95 -3.76
C ASP A 336 -18.47 7.14 -2.60
N PHE A 337 -17.91 7.26 -1.38
CA PHE A 337 -18.42 6.57 -0.19
C PHE A 337 -19.19 7.51 0.75
N GLY A 338 -19.81 8.56 0.23
CA GLY A 338 -20.37 9.67 1.02
C GLY A 338 -19.28 10.57 1.60
N ASP A 339 -18.12 10.62 0.94
CA ASP A 339 -16.89 11.28 1.40
C ASP A 339 -16.34 12.26 0.36
N SER A 340 -17.23 12.89 -0.42
CA SER A 340 -16.84 13.89 -1.41
C SER A 340 -16.10 15.07 -0.77
N HIS A 341 -14.94 15.41 -1.32
CA HIS A 341 -14.15 16.56 -0.92
C HIS A 341 -13.34 17.10 -2.11
N PRO A 342 -13.17 18.43 -2.27
CA PRO A 342 -12.44 19.04 -3.39
C PRO A 342 -11.03 18.51 -3.63
N ASP A 343 -10.34 18.17 -2.54
CA ASP A 343 -8.95 17.73 -2.53
C ASP A 343 -8.77 16.20 -2.62
N LEU A 344 -9.88 15.44 -2.69
CA LEU A 344 -9.82 14.00 -2.91
C LEU A 344 -9.97 13.65 -4.39
N PRO A 345 -9.35 12.55 -4.87
CA PRO A 345 -9.53 12.08 -6.24
C PRO A 345 -11.00 11.72 -6.54
N VAL A 346 -11.39 11.92 -7.79
CA VAL A 346 -12.67 11.42 -8.32
C VAL A 346 -12.49 9.96 -8.73
N MET A 347 -13.50 9.13 -8.42
CA MET A 347 -13.51 7.71 -8.76
C MET A 347 -14.60 7.41 -9.78
N TYR A 348 -14.25 6.60 -10.78
CA TYR A 348 -15.21 6.03 -11.73
C TYR A 348 -15.06 4.51 -11.77
N LEU A 349 -16.18 3.79 -11.71
CA LEU A 349 -16.19 2.35 -11.96
C LEU A 349 -16.53 2.09 -13.43
N GLN A 350 -15.73 1.26 -14.09
CA GLN A 350 -15.99 0.82 -15.46
C GLN A 350 -17.29 0.01 -15.53
N GLY A 351 -18.13 0.27 -16.54
CA GLY A 351 -19.30 -0.55 -16.83
C GLY A 351 -18.90 -1.99 -17.17
N GLY A 352 -19.63 -2.94 -16.61
CA GLY A 352 -19.26 -4.35 -16.64
C GLY A 352 -18.52 -4.83 -15.41
N ALA A 353 -18.29 -3.98 -14.40
CA ALA A 353 -17.51 -4.33 -13.22
C ALA A 353 -18.35 -4.41 -11.93
N ILE A 354 -17.99 -5.37 -11.08
CA ILE A 354 -18.40 -5.45 -9.68
C ILE A 354 -17.14 -5.23 -8.83
N LEU A 355 -17.20 -4.23 -7.94
CA LEU A 355 -16.11 -3.83 -7.04
C LEU A 355 -16.41 -4.28 -5.61
N PRO A 356 -15.71 -5.29 -5.06
CA PRO A 356 -15.82 -5.67 -3.66
C PRO A 356 -15.12 -4.64 -2.76
N VAL A 357 -15.82 -4.15 -1.75
CA VAL A 357 -15.32 -3.19 -0.77
C VAL A 357 -15.68 -3.64 0.65
N GLY A 358 -14.76 -3.40 1.58
CA GLY A 358 -14.87 -3.82 2.98
C GLY A 358 -15.27 -2.69 3.91
N LEU A 359 -15.26 -2.98 5.21
CA LEU A 359 -15.50 -2.01 6.26
C LEU A 359 -14.35 -0.99 6.38
N PRO A 360 -14.65 0.25 6.80
CA PRO A 360 -13.62 1.21 7.19
C PRO A 360 -13.01 0.82 8.54
N ILE A 361 -11.88 0.10 8.52
CA ILE A 361 -11.14 -0.36 9.70
C ILE A 361 -9.91 0.51 10.00
N LYS A 362 -9.39 0.46 11.23
CA LYS A 362 -8.24 1.27 11.69
C LYS A 362 -6.87 0.64 11.37
N HIS A 363 -6.85 -0.66 11.17
CA HIS A 363 -5.69 -1.43 10.69
C HIS A 363 -6.20 -2.75 10.10
N VAL A 364 -5.41 -3.38 9.22
CA VAL A 364 -5.80 -4.63 8.54
C VAL A 364 -6.17 -5.76 9.52
N GLY A 365 -5.53 -5.78 10.68
CA GLY A 365 -5.80 -6.79 11.73
C GLY A 365 -7.18 -6.74 12.39
N GLU A 366 -7.98 -5.68 12.20
CA GLU A 366 -9.38 -5.65 12.68
C GLU A 366 -10.32 -6.48 11.78
N ALA A 367 -9.92 -6.74 10.53
CA ALA A 367 -10.78 -7.41 9.56
C ALA A 367 -11.03 -8.88 9.92
N SER A 368 -12.29 -9.28 9.85
CA SER A 368 -12.75 -10.66 9.94
C SER A 368 -13.29 -11.14 8.59
N LEU A 369 -13.28 -12.45 8.36
CA LEU A 369 -13.97 -13.04 7.20
C LEU A 369 -15.49 -12.95 7.33
N GLU A 370 -15.99 -12.82 8.56
CA GLU A 370 -17.42 -12.69 8.85
C GLU A 370 -17.92 -11.24 8.75
N ASP A 371 -17.03 -10.27 8.52
CA ASP A 371 -17.41 -8.87 8.35
C ASP A 371 -18.32 -8.70 7.13
N ASP A 372 -19.23 -7.73 7.22
CA ASP A 372 -20.11 -7.35 6.11
C ASP A 372 -19.29 -6.99 4.86
N LEU A 373 -19.70 -7.54 3.72
CA LEU A 373 -19.12 -7.24 2.41
C LEU A 373 -20.05 -6.33 1.63
N SER A 374 -19.49 -5.36 0.92
CA SER A 374 -20.23 -4.52 -0.01
C SER A 374 -19.77 -4.75 -1.46
N LEU A 375 -20.69 -4.83 -2.39
CA LEU A 375 -20.44 -4.92 -3.83
C LEU A 375 -21.00 -3.68 -4.53
N ILE A 376 -20.13 -2.88 -5.14
CA ILE A 376 -20.54 -1.77 -6.00
C ILE A 376 -20.59 -2.29 -7.44
N VAL A 377 -21.75 -2.19 -8.09
CA VAL A 377 -22.03 -2.77 -9.40
C VAL A 377 -22.22 -1.66 -10.43
N SER A 378 -21.37 -1.63 -11.46
CA SER A 378 -21.57 -0.81 -12.66
C SER A 378 -21.90 -1.73 -13.83
N LEU A 379 -23.14 -1.66 -14.32
CA LEU A 379 -23.58 -2.48 -15.45
C LEU A 379 -23.04 -1.92 -16.77
N ASP A 380 -22.68 -2.81 -17.69
CA ASP A 380 -22.32 -2.44 -19.07
C ASP A 380 -23.57 -2.10 -19.91
N GLU A 381 -23.34 -1.77 -21.18
CA GLU A 381 -24.41 -1.50 -22.17
C GLU A 381 -25.35 -2.68 -22.41
N ASN A 382 -24.95 -3.91 -22.04
CA ASN A 382 -25.74 -5.13 -22.15
C ASN A 382 -26.41 -5.52 -20.82
N GLY A 383 -26.31 -4.67 -19.78
CA GLY A 383 -26.88 -4.93 -18.46
C GLY A 383 -26.15 -6.05 -17.70
N LYS A 384 -24.84 -6.22 -17.90
CA LYS A 384 -24.01 -7.23 -17.22
C LYS A 384 -22.89 -6.60 -16.42
N ALA A 385 -22.43 -7.30 -15.39
CA ALA A 385 -21.18 -6.99 -14.70
C ALA A 385 -20.54 -8.23 -14.07
N GLU A 386 -19.23 -8.21 -13.90
CA GLU A 386 -18.45 -9.27 -13.26
C GLU A 386 -17.45 -8.69 -12.25
N GLY A 387 -17.15 -9.44 -11.20
CA GLY A 387 -16.12 -9.06 -10.23
C GLY A 387 -15.49 -10.27 -9.58
N VAL A 388 -14.35 -10.03 -8.94
CA VAL A 388 -13.58 -11.07 -8.26
C VAL A 388 -13.11 -10.56 -6.91
N LEU A 389 -13.16 -11.44 -5.91
CA LEU A 389 -12.67 -11.20 -4.55
C LEU A 389 -11.73 -12.34 -4.14
N PHE A 390 -10.51 -12.01 -3.75
CA PHE A 390 -9.52 -12.94 -3.20
C PHE A 390 -9.36 -12.73 -1.69
N GLU A 391 -9.47 -13.82 -0.93
CA GLU A 391 -9.34 -13.85 0.52
C GLU A 391 -8.42 -15.02 0.93
N ASP A 392 -7.45 -14.75 1.80
CA ASP A 392 -6.57 -15.76 2.40
C ASP A 392 -6.19 -15.31 3.83
N ALA A 393 -5.25 -16.00 4.47
CA ALA A 393 -4.78 -15.70 5.82
C ALA A 393 -4.11 -14.30 5.96
N GLY A 394 -3.92 -13.55 4.87
CA GLY A 394 -3.30 -12.23 4.83
C GLY A 394 -1.78 -12.25 4.96
N ASP A 395 -1.19 -13.28 5.55
CA ASP A 395 0.25 -13.48 5.65
C ASP A 395 0.57 -14.98 5.54
N GLY A 396 1.85 -15.29 5.35
CA GLY A 396 2.33 -16.66 5.14
C GLY A 396 1.97 -17.23 3.77
N TYR A 397 2.31 -18.49 3.54
CA TYR A 397 2.35 -19.08 2.20
C TYR A 397 1.16 -19.96 1.83
N GLY A 398 0.10 -20.00 2.66
CA GLY A 398 -1.06 -20.86 2.43
C GLY A 398 -1.69 -20.70 1.04
N PHE A 399 -1.73 -19.47 0.50
CA PHE A 399 -2.28 -19.21 -0.83
C PHE A 399 -1.56 -19.95 -1.98
N THR A 400 -0.31 -20.38 -1.77
CA THR A 400 0.45 -21.17 -2.75
C THR A 400 0.03 -22.63 -2.81
N GLN A 401 -0.68 -23.09 -1.77
CA GLN A 401 -1.18 -24.46 -1.59
C GLN A 401 -2.72 -24.48 -1.62
N GLU A 402 -3.32 -23.57 -2.39
CA GLU A 402 -4.78 -23.44 -2.55
C GLU A 402 -5.56 -23.06 -1.27
N ASN A 403 -4.86 -22.73 -0.17
CA ASN A 403 -5.48 -22.32 1.09
C ASN A 403 -5.92 -20.84 1.04
N TYR A 404 -6.98 -20.60 0.27
CA TYR A 404 -7.63 -19.31 0.03
C TYR A 404 -9.09 -19.51 -0.43
N LEU A 405 -9.85 -18.41 -0.52
CA LEU A 405 -11.14 -18.32 -1.22
C LEU A 405 -11.04 -17.28 -2.33
N LEU A 406 -11.33 -17.68 -3.56
CA LEU A 406 -11.48 -16.78 -4.70
C LEU A 406 -12.93 -16.84 -5.18
N THR A 407 -13.66 -15.74 -5.04
CA THR A 407 -15.07 -15.65 -5.42
C THR A 407 -15.25 -14.86 -6.70
N TYR A 408 -16.00 -15.42 -7.65
CA TYR A 408 -16.41 -14.73 -8.87
C TYR A 408 -17.89 -14.33 -8.75
N TYR A 409 -18.17 -13.04 -8.77
CA TYR A 409 -19.52 -12.49 -8.77
C TYR A 409 -19.95 -12.14 -10.20
N VAL A 410 -21.22 -12.32 -10.50
CA VAL A 410 -21.85 -11.89 -11.75
C VAL A 410 -23.16 -11.15 -11.44
N ALA A 411 -23.42 -10.10 -12.19
CA ALA A 411 -24.67 -9.37 -12.19
C ALA A 411 -25.27 -9.35 -13.61
N GLN A 412 -26.58 -9.54 -13.71
CA GLN A 412 -27.28 -9.49 -15.00
C GLN A 412 -28.70 -8.95 -14.86
N VAL A 413 -29.06 -8.03 -15.75
CA VAL A 413 -30.42 -7.51 -15.91
C VAL A 413 -31.31 -8.54 -16.62
N HIS A 414 -32.47 -8.81 -16.03
CA HIS A 414 -33.59 -9.52 -16.62
C HIS A 414 -34.84 -8.65 -16.50
N SER A 415 -35.29 -8.08 -17.62
CA SER A 415 -36.36 -7.08 -17.67
C SER A 415 -36.03 -5.86 -16.79
N SER A 416 -36.66 -5.71 -15.63
CA SER A 416 -36.43 -4.60 -14.69
C SER A 416 -35.79 -5.07 -13.38
N VAL A 417 -35.21 -6.27 -13.35
CA VAL A 417 -34.59 -6.86 -12.15
C VAL A 417 -33.14 -7.21 -12.45
N VAL A 418 -32.23 -6.74 -11.60
CA VAL A 418 -30.82 -7.16 -11.62
C VAL A 418 -30.66 -8.35 -10.68
N SER A 419 -30.23 -9.48 -11.23
CA SER A 419 -29.74 -10.61 -10.42
C SER A 419 -28.26 -10.41 -10.11
N VAL A 420 -27.84 -10.68 -8.88
CA VAL A 420 -26.43 -10.71 -8.46
C VAL A 420 -26.20 -12.03 -7.74
N LYS A 421 -25.18 -12.78 -8.17
CA LYS A 421 -24.86 -14.08 -7.56
C LYS A 421 -23.39 -14.44 -7.68
N VAL A 422 -22.99 -15.45 -6.92
CA VAL A 422 -21.71 -16.13 -7.10
C VAL A 422 -21.80 -17.04 -8.32
N LEU A 423 -20.94 -16.78 -9.31
CA LEU A 423 -20.80 -17.62 -10.50
C LEU A 423 -20.02 -18.89 -10.19
N LYS A 424 -18.88 -18.76 -9.51
CA LYS A 424 -18.03 -19.87 -9.09
C LYS A 424 -17.08 -19.46 -7.95
N THR A 425 -16.46 -20.46 -7.33
CA THR A 425 -15.40 -20.29 -6.33
C THR A 425 -14.20 -21.16 -6.64
N GLU A 426 -13.02 -20.75 -6.18
CA GLU A 426 -11.78 -21.52 -6.24
C GLU A 426 -11.04 -21.43 -4.89
N GLY A 427 -10.17 -22.41 -4.62
CA GLY A 427 -9.46 -22.55 -3.36
C GLY A 427 -10.18 -23.43 -2.34
N SER A 428 -9.52 -23.71 -1.21
CA SER A 428 -9.99 -24.65 -0.20
C SER A 428 -10.74 -24.02 0.98
N TRP A 429 -10.80 -22.69 1.06
CA TRP A 429 -11.56 -22.02 2.13
C TRP A 429 -13.06 -22.11 1.88
N ASN A 430 -13.79 -22.37 2.96
CA ASN A 430 -15.24 -22.29 2.93
C ASN A 430 -15.67 -20.82 2.90
N ARG A 431 -16.74 -20.52 2.14
CA ARG A 431 -17.35 -19.19 2.14
C ARG A 431 -17.87 -18.84 3.55
N PRO A 432 -17.55 -17.66 4.09
CA PRO A 432 -18.12 -17.20 5.35
C PRO A 432 -19.59 -16.83 5.16
N LYS A 433 -20.40 -17.02 6.22
CA LYS A 433 -21.78 -16.53 6.23
C LYS A 433 -21.78 -15.10 6.80
N ARG A 434 -21.83 -14.11 5.91
CA ARG A 434 -21.81 -12.68 6.23
C ARG A 434 -22.90 -11.92 5.47
N ASN A 435 -23.23 -10.71 5.94
CA ASN A 435 -24.15 -9.86 5.19
C ASN A 435 -23.47 -9.34 3.93
N LEU A 436 -24.28 -9.17 2.88
CA LEU A 436 -23.86 -8.63 1.60
C LEU A 436 -24.70 -7.40 1.28
N ASN A 437 -24.04 -6.24 1.15
CA ASN A 437 -24.65 -5.01 0.67
C ASN A 437 -24.35 -4.88 -0.82
N ILE A 438 -25.37 -4.65 -1.65
CA ILE A 438 -25.20 -4.43 -3.09
C ILE A 438 -25.63 -3.01 -3.40
N SER A 439 -24.77 -2.24 -4.06
CA SER A 439 -25.09 -0.91 -4.57
C SER A 439 -24.93 -0.90 -6.09
N ILE A 440 -26.02 -0.64 -6.82
CA ILE A 440 -26.02 -0.56 -8.29
C ILE A 440 -25.92 0.90 -8.70
N LEU A 441 -24.90 1.23 -9.48
CA LEU A 441 -24.67 2.59 -9.99
C LEU A 441 -25.67 2.90 -11.11
N LEU A 442 -26.40 4.02 -10.96
CA LEU A 442 -27.38 4.50 -11.92
C LEU A 442 -26.85 5.62 -12.83
N GLY A 443 -25.74 6.24 -12.46
CA GLY A 443 -25.16 7.41 -13.14
C GLY A 443 -25.12 8.64 -12.24
N GLY A 444 -24.27 9.62 -12.56
CA GLY A 444 -24.17 10.89 -11.82
C GLY A 444 -23.91 10.77 -10.31
N GLY A 445 -23.35 9.65 -9.83
CA GLY A 445 -23.18 9.36 -8.40
C GLY A 445 -24.33 8.58 -7.74
N ALA A 446 -25.50 8.53 -8.38
CA ALA A 446 -26.68 7.91 -7.81
C ALA A 446 -26.55 6.39 -7.75
N MET A 447 -27.04 5.82 -6.65
CA MET A 447 -27.02 4.38 -6.39
C MET A 447 -28.35 3.91 -5.82
N ILE A 448 -28.72 2.67 -6.12
CA ILE A 448 -29.74 1.93 -5.36
C ILE A 448 -29.06 0.82 -4.60
N SER A 449 -29.53 0.56 -3.38
CA SER A 449 -28.92 -0.44 -2.51
C SER A 449 -29.90 -1.54 -2.12
N SER A 450 -29.39 -2.77 -1.98
CA SER A 450 -30.10 -3.91 -1.44
C SER A 450 -29.18 -4.68 -0.48
N HIS A 451 -29.77 -5.51 0.38
CA HIS A 451 -29.06 -6.27 1.40
C HIS A 451 -29.43 -7.75 1.29
N GLY A 452 -28.48 -8.63 1.59
CA GLY A 452 -28.69 -10.07 1.58
C GLY A 452 -27.55 -10.81 2.26
N VAL A 453 -27.35 -12.08 1.89
CA VAL A 453 -26.29 -12.93 2.44
C VAL A 453 -25.30 -13.32 1.35
N ASP A 454 -24.00 -13.21 1.63
CA ASP A 454 -22.96 -13.60 0.67
C ASP A 454 -23.08 -15.08 0.27
N GLY A 455 -23.13 -15.33 -1.03
CA GLY A 455 -23.34 -16.65 -1.62
C GLY A 455 -24.76 -16.94 -2.11
N GLU A 456 -25.77 -16.18 -1.68
CA GLU A 456 -27.14 -16.30 -2.18
C GLU A 456 -27.33 -15.49 -3.48
N GLU A 457 -28.33 -15.87 -4.29
CA GLU A 457 -28.74 -15.08 -5.45
C GLU A 457 -29.70 -13.97 -4.99
N LEU A 458 -29.30 -12.72 -5.25
CA LEU A 458 -30.04 -11.53 -4.84
C LEU A 458 -30.67 -10.87 -6.05
N HIS A 459 -31.91 -10.41 -5.89
CA HIS A 459 -32.69 -9.76 -6.93
C HIS A 459 -33.00 -8.32 -6.51
N ILE A 460 -32.59 -7.36 -7.35
CA ILE A 460 -32.77 -5.93 -7.11
C ILE A 460 -33.67 -5.36 -8.22
N THR A 461 -34.84 -4.86 -7.85
CA THR A 461 -35.73 -4.20 -8.79
C THR A 461 -35.19 -2.82 -9.14
N MET A 462 -34.98 -2.58 -10.43
CA MET A 462 -34.56 -1.29 -10.95
C MET A 462 -35.72 -0.28 -10.91
N PRO A 463 -35.49 0.97 -10.49
CA PRO A 463 -36.49 2.03 -10.57
C PRO A 463 -36.92 2.30 -12.02
N SER A 464 -38.07 2.95 -12.17
CA SER A 464 -38.53 3.48 -13.45
C SER A 464 -37.55 4.54 -13.99
N GLY A 465 -37.56 4.77 -15.31
CA GLY A 465 -36.67 5.77 -15.93
C GLY A 465 -36.85 7.21 -15.40
N SER A 466 -38.06 7.56 -14.94
CA SER A 466 -38.33 8.84 -14.27
C SER A 466 -37.70 8.91 -12.89
N GLU A 467 -37.74 7.81 -12.12
CA GLU A 467 -37.12 7.74 -10.79
C GLU A 467 -35.60 7.78 -10.91
N VAL A 468 -35.02 7.06 -11.88
CA VAL A 468 -33.58 7.12 -12.17
C VAL A 468 -33.16 8.55 -12.50
N SER A 469 -33.87 9.23 -13.41
CA SER A 469 -33.56 10.62 -13.77
C SER A 469 -33.58 11.56 -12.56
N ASN A 470 -34.54 11.38 -11.65
CA ASN A 470 -34.63 12.18 -10.43
C ASN A 470 -33.46 11.90 -9.47
N LEU A 471 -33.13 10.62 -9.24
CA LEU A 471 -32.01 10.22 -8.38
C LEU A 471 -30.67 10.75 -8.90
N VAL A 472 -30.45 10.66 -10.21
CA VAL A 472 -29.25 11.19 -10.87
C VAL A 472 -29.16 12.70 -10.69
N ALA A 473 -30.25 13.44 -10.97
CA ALA A 473 -30.26 14.89 -10.83
C ALA A 473 -30.00 15.34 -9.38
N THR A 474 -30.54 14.63 -8.38
CA THR A 474 -30.26 14.91 -6.97
C THR A 474 -28.79 14.66 -6.63
N SER A 475 -28.23 13.52 -7.04
CA SER A 475 -26.84 13.17 -6.75
C SER A 475 -25.83 14.10 -7.44
N GLU A 476 -26.12 14.54 -8.67
CA GLU A 476 -25.28 15.52 -9.37
C GLU A 476 -25.26 16.90 -8.70
N LEU A 477 -26.31 17.26 -7.95
CA LEU A 477 -26.34 18.48 -7.14
C LEU A 477 -25.53 18.34 -5.85
N GLU A 478 -25.46 17.14 -5.26
CA GLU A 478 -24.66 16.86 -4.07
C GLU A 478 -23.16 16.72 -4.39
N LEU A 479 -22.82 16.34 -5.62
CA LEU A 479 -21.44 16.18 -6.10
C LEU A 479 -20.79 17.45 -6.69
N LYS A 480 -21.57 18.54 -6.78
CA LYS A 480 -21.12 19.89 -7.17
C LYS A 480 -20.86 20.72 -5.93
#